data_AF-A0A8H6PAI7-F1
#
_entry.id   AF-A0A8H6PAI7-F1
#
_cell.length_a   1.000
_cell.length_b   1.000
_cell.length_c   1.000
_cell.angle_alpha   90.00
_cell.angle_beta   90.00
_cell.angle_gamma   90.00
#
_symmetry.space_group_name_H-M   'P 1'
#
loop_
_entity.id
_entity.type
_entity.pdbx_description
1 polymer ?
#
loop_
_entity_poly.entity_id
_entity_poly.type
_entity_poly.pdbx_seq_one_letter_code
_entity_poly.pdbx_strand_id
1 'polypeptide(L)'
;MTSPNQDQIKTLEQSRQRLVQLTRSLASLIGSLNQSDPLPSWTSLQSQASIISNNLLSISEHLTENRALLSSLVAYPGPSYPGRTQAQTLEQLLRTKLDPRVEDWVSRGRRAGASAAEEQGEEEELGWEFYVGGEGGGGSECGYRIEKAVGG
;
A
#
# COMPACT_ATOMS: atom_id res chain seq x y z
N MET A 1 -6.23 -7.26 -32.93
CA MET A 1 -6.26 -7.42 -31.47
C MET A 1 -5.88 -8.84 -31.18
N THR A 2 -4.75 -9.07 -30.49
CA THR A 2 -4.23 -10.43 -30.25
C THR A 2 -5.00 -11.03 -29.09
N SER A 3 -5.67 -12.16 -29.32
CA SER A 3 -6.30 -12.92 -28.24
C SER A 3 -5.25 -13.31 -27.19
N PRO A 4 -5.56 -13.20 -25.89
CA PRO A 4 -4.61 -13.54 -24.84
C PRO A 4 -4.19 -15.01 -24.93
N ASN A 5 -2.90 -15.28 -24.75
CA ASN A 5 -2.34 -16.63 -24.77
C ASN A 5 -2.84 -17.46 -23.57
N GLN A 6 -2.83 -18.78 -23.67
CA GLN A 6 -3.32 -19.69 -22.63
C GLN A 6 -2.65 -19.46 -21.27
N ASP A 7 -1.36 -19.13 -21.25
CA ASP A 7 -0.66 -18.84 -19.99
C ASP A 7 -1.08 -17.51 -19.37
N GLN A 8 -1.39 -16.50 -20.20
CA GLN A 8 -1.92 -15.23 -19.73
C GLN A 8 -3.30 -15.40 -19.09
N ILE A 9 -4.12 -16.29 -19.66
CA ILE A 9 -5.43 -16.65 -19.09
C ILE A 9 -5.26 -17.34 -17.73
N LYS A 10 -4.28 -18.22 -17.57
CA LYS A 10 -3.99 -18.85 -16.26
C LYS A 10 -3.60 -17.81 -15.21
N THR A 11 -2.74 -16.86 -15.56
CA THR A 11 -2.33 -15.76 -14.66
C THR A 11 -3.52 -14.89 -14.25
N LEU A 12 -4.45 -14.62 -15.18
CA LEU A 12 -5.68 -13.89 -14.87
C LEU A 12 -6.58 -14.67 -13.91
N GLU A 13 -6.75 -15.99 -14.12
CA GLU A 13 -7.55 -16.82 -13.20
C GLU A 13 -6.88 -16.92 -11.82
N GLN A 14 -5.55 -17.00 -11.76
CA GLN A 14 -4.82 -16.94 -10.48
C GLN A 14 -5.07 -15.62 -9.75
N SER A 15 -5.04 -14.48 -10.47
CA SER A 15 -5.38 -13.17 -9.90
C SER A 15 -6.81 -13.17 -9.36
N ARG A 16 -7.76 -13.74 -10.12
CA ARG A 16 -9.16 -13.87 -9.73
C ARG A 16 -9.33 -14.68 -8.45
N GLN A 17 -8.66 -15.83 -8.34
CA GLN A 17 -8.74 -16.69 -7.17
C GLN A 17 -8.27 -15.98 -5.89
N ARG A 18 -7.17 -15.22 -5.97
CA ARG A 18 -6.66 -14.44 -4.84
C ARG A 18 -7.63 -13.33 -4.42
N LEU A 19 -8.22 -12.60 -5.39
CA LEU A 19 -9.25 -11.58 -5.11
C LEU A 19 -10.50 -12.18 -4.44
N VAL A 20 -10.94 -13.36 -4.91
CA VAL A 20 -12.06 -14.09 -4.29
C VAL A 20 -11.73 -14.47 -2.84
N GLN A 21 -10.50 -14.93 -2.57
CA GLN A 21 -10.05 -15.26 -1.22
C GLN A 21 -10.10 -14.03 -0.30
N LEU A 22 -9.58 -12.88 -0.73
CA LEU A 22 -9.65 -11.63 0.04
C LEU A 22 -11.11 -11.24 0.32
N THR A 23 -11.98 -11.35 -0.67
CA THR A 23 -13.41 -11.02 -0.55
C THR A 23 -14.09 -11.90 0.50
N ARG A 24 -13.78 -13.20 0.51
CA ARG A 24 -14.27 -14.14 1.53
C ARG A 24 -13.77 -13.80 2.93
N SER A 25 -12.49 -13.44 3.07
CA SER A 25 -11.93 -13.01 4.36
C SER A 25 -12.62 -11.75 4.88
N LEU A 26 -12.89 -10.76 4.02
CA LEU A 26 -13.62 -9.56 4.38
C LEU A 26 -15.08 -9.85 4.75
N ALA A 27 -15.76 -10.70 3.98
CA ALA A 27 -17.13 -11.11 4.27
C ALA A 27 -17.23 -11.84 5.63
N SER A 28 -16.26 -12.68 5.96
CA SER A 28 -16.17 -13.37 7.25
C SER A 28 -15.99 -12.39 8.42
N LEU A 29 -15.17 -11.34 8.23
CA LEU A 29 -14.98 -10.29 9.22
C LEU A 29 -16.26 -9.47 9.43
N ILE A 30 -16.91 -9.04 8.34
CA ILE A 30 -18.18 -8.31 8.41
C ILE A 30 -19.25 -9.16 9.10
N GLY A 31 -19.35 -10.44 8.73
CA GLY A 31 -20.27 -11.38 9.36
C GLY A 31 -20.00 -11.53 10.86
N SER A 32 -18.73 -11.68 11.24
CA SER A 32 -18.33 -11.77 12.64
C SER A 32 -18.73 -10.51 13.42
N LEU A 33 -18.45 -9.32 12.89
CA LEU A 33 -18.79 -8.04 13.52
C LEU A 33 -20.30 -7.80 13.66
N ASN A 34 -21.09 -8.20 12.66
CA ASN A 34 -22.55 -8.02 12.71
C ASN A 34 -23.26 -9.04 13.60
N GLN A 35 -22.67 -10.22 13.80
CA GLN A 35 -23.28 -11.32 14.54
C GLN A 35 -22.91 -11.35 16.03
N SER A 36 -21.79 -10.74 16.41
CA SER A 36 -21.31 -10.79 17.80
C SER A 36 -21.78 -9.56 18.60
N ASP A 37 -22.87 -9.77 19.35
CA ASP A 37 -23.27 -8.96 20.49
C ASP A 37 -23.18 -9.83 21.77
N PRO A 38 -22.17 -9.62 22.65
CA PRO A 38 -21.18 -8.56 22.65
C PRO A 38 -20.08 -8.76 21.59
N LEU A 39 -19.41 -7.65 21.24
CA LEU A 39 -18.32 -7.58 20.25
C LEU A 39 -17.32 -8.74 20.36
N PRO A 40 -16.76 -9.21 19.23
CA PRO A 40 -15.87 -10.35 19.23
C PRO A 40 -14.60 -10.03 20.01
N SER A 41 -13.96 -11.06 20.58
CA SER A 41 -12.71 -10.88 21.33
C SER A 41 -11.65 -10.18 20.47
N TRP A 42 -10.89 -9.27 21.08
CA TRP A 42 -9.83 -8.51 20.41
C TRP A 42 -8.83 -9.41 19.68
N THR A 43 -8.50 -10.57 20.26
CA THR A 43 -7.61 -11.57 19.66
C THR A 43 -8.16 -12.13 18.35
N SER A 44 -9.48 -12.35 18.26
CA SER A 44 -10.13 -12.80 17.04
C SER A 44 -10.07 -11.73 15.94
N LEU A 45 -10.34 -10.46 16.30
CA LEU A 45 -10.24 -9.34 15.37
C LEU A 45 -8.81 -9.16 14.86
N GLN A 46 -7.83 -9.19 15.76
CA GLN A 46 -6.42 -9.06 15.41
C GLN A 46 -5.95 -10.19 14.48
N SER A 47 -6.38 -11.43 14.73
CA SER A 47 -6.08 -12.57 13.85
C SER A 47 -6.67 -12.37 12.46
N GLN A 48 -7.94 -11.98 12.37
CA GLN A 48 -8.61 -11.72 11.10
C GLN A 48 -7.96 -10.55 10.34
N ALA A 49 -7.57 -9.48 11.02
CA ALA A 49 -6.85 -8.37 10.44
C ALA A 49 -5.48 -8.81 9.88
N SER A 50 -4.73 -9.64 10.62
CA SER A 50 -3.46 -10.20 10.15
C SER A 50 -3.63 -11.05 8.89
N ILE A 51 -4.67 -11.89 8.86
CA ILE A 51 -5.02 -12.69 7.67
C ILE A 51 -5.32 -11.78 6.48
N ILE A 52 -6.12 -10.73 6.66
CA ILE A 52 -6.46 -9.79 5.59
C ILE A 52 -5.20 -9.08 5.07
N SER A 53 -4.33 -8.60 5.96
CA SER A 53 -3.07 -7.95 5.58
C SER A 53 -2.17 -8.85 4.74
N ASN A 54 -2.02 -10.12 5.14
CA ASN A 54 -1.22 -11.09 4.38
C ASN A 54 -1.81 -11.38 2.98
N ASN A 55 -3.14 -11.52 2.89
CA ASN A 55 -3.81 -11.70 1.60
C ASN A 55 -3.65 -10.46 0.71
N LEU A 56 -3.74 -9.25 1.28
CA LEU A 56 -3.57 -7.99 0.56
C LEU A 56 -2.14 -7.86 0.02
N LEU A 57 -1.13 -8.14 0.85
CA LEU A 57 0.27 -8.13 0.43
C LEU A 57 0.50 -9.11 -0.74
N SER A 58 0.04 -10.35 -0.59
CA SER A 58 0.20 -11.38 -1.63
C SER A 58 -0.48 -11.01 -2.96
N ILE A 59 -1.65 -10.36 -2.90
CA ILE A 59 -2.33 -9.84 -4.10
C ILE A 59 -1.53 -8.69 -4.71
N SER A 60 -1.04 -7.76 -3.90
CA SER A 60 -0.26 -6.61 -4.37
C SER A 60 1.01 -7.06 -5.10
N GLU A 61 1.74 -8.02 -4.53
CA GLU A 61 2.92 -8.65 -5.15
C GLU A 61 2.55 -9.29 -6.48
N HIS A 62 1.53 -10.15 -6.50
CA HIS A 62 1.07 -10.84 -7.70
C HIS A 62 0.62 -9.88 -8.82
N LEU A 63 -0.07 -8.79 -8.49
CA LEU A 63 -0.49 -7.78 -9.46
C LEU A 63 0.70 -6.97 -9.98
N THR A 64 1.70 -6.72 -9.13
CA THR A 64 2.93 -5.98 -9.50
C THR A 64 3.81 -6.81 -10.43
N GLU A 65 3.99 -8.11 -10.15
CA GLU A 65 4.71 -9.04 -11.02
C GLU A 65 4.09 -9.13 -12.41
N ASN A 66 2.76 -9.14 -12.49
CA ASN A 66 2.02 -9.29 -13.74
C ASN A 66 1.56 -7.96 -14.36
N ARG A 67 2.09 -6.82 -13.88
CA ARG A 67 1.69 -5.47 -14.32
C ARG A 67 1.77 -5.23 -15.82
N ALA A 68 2.78 -5.79 -16.49
CA ALA A 68 2.99 -5.61 -17.92
C ALA A 68 1.87 -6.26 -18.74
N LEU A 69 1.42 -7.44 -18.30
CA LEU A 69 0.29 -8.15 -18.90
C LEU A 69 -1.01 -7.40 -18.64
N LEU A 70 -1.27 -7.03 -17.37
CA LEU A 70 -2.53 -6.39 -16.97
C LEU A 70 -2.74 -5.01 -17.60
N SER A 71 -1.66 -4.23 -17.78
CA SER A 71 -1.72 -2.92 -18.45
C SER A 71 -1.95 -3.00 -19.96
N SER A 72 -1.57 -4.11 -20.60
CA SER A 72 -1.79 -4.33 -22.04
C SER A 72 -3.21 -4.79 -22.39
N LEU A 73 -3.95 -5.31 -21.40
CA LEU A 73 -5.29 -5.83 -21.57
C LEU A 73 -6.34 -4.74 -21.36
N VAL A 74 -7.33 -4.70 -22.24
CA VAL A 74 -8.51 -3.83 -22.12
C VAL A 74 -9.76 -4.68 -22.11
N ALA A 75 -10.57 -4.52 -21.07
CA ALA A 75 -11.83 -5.27 -20.92
C ALA A 75 -12.95 -4.60 -21.74
N TYR A 76 -13.65 -5.39 -22.54
CA TYR A 76 -14.87 -4.99 -23.25
C TYR A 76 -15.99 -6.00 -22.98
N PRO A 77 -17.26 -5.56 -22.98
CA PRO A 77 -18.38 -6.47 -22.85
C PRO A 77 -18.43 -7.44 -24.04
N GLY A 78 -18.67 -8.72 -23.77
CA GLY A 78 -18.91 -9.71 -24.82
C GLY A 78 -20.24 -9.46 -25.54
N PRO A 79 -20.45 -10.03 -26.74
CA PRO A 79 -21.67 -9.84 -27.54
C PRO A 79 -22.94 -10.37 -26.86
N SER A 80 -22.80 -11.23 -25.85
CA SER A 80 -23.90 -11.76 -25.04
C SER A 80 -24.35 -10.82 -23.92
N TYR A 81 -23.63 -9.73 -23.64
CA TYR A 81 -23.96 -8.82 -22.54
C TYR A 81 -25.07 -7.83 -22.97
N PRO A 82 -26.14 -7.63 -22.16
CA PRO A 82 -27.25 -6.76 -22.53
C PRO A 82 -26.90 -5.27 -22.37
N GLY A 83 -26.18 -4.72 -23.34
CA GLY A 83 -25.68 -3.34 -23.30
C GLY A 83 -26.76 -2.24 -23.30
N ARG A 84 -28.01 -2.54 -23.68
CA ARG A 84 -29.10 -1.56 -23.71
C ARG A 84 -29.87 -1.44 -22.39
N THR A 85 -29.92 -2.50 -21.58
CA THR A 85 -30.72 -2.54 -20.34
C THR A 85 -29.87 -2.35 -19.09
N GLN A 86 -28.59 -2.73 -19.13
CA GLN A 86 -27.69 -2.71 -17.97
C GLN A 86 -26.43 -1.86 -18.21
N ALA A 87 -26.52 -0.84 -19.08
CA ALA A 87 -25.39 0.05 -19.38
C ALA A 87 -24.79 0.69 -18.11
N GLN A 88 -25.65 1.14 -17.18
CA GLN A 88 -25.20 1.76 -15.93
C GLN A 88 -24.41 0.80 -15.02
N THR A 89 -24.82 -0.47 -14.96
CA THR A 89 -24.09 -1.49 -14.20
C THR A 89 -22.74 -1.79 -14.84
N LEU A 90 -22.69 -1.84 -16.18
CA LEU A 90 -21.44 -2.02 -16.91
C LEU A 90 -20.45 -0.87 -16.66
N GLU A 91 -20.94 0.37 -16.69
CA GLU A 91 -20.13 1.56 -16.37
C GLU A 91 -19.56 1.50 -14.96
N GLN A 92 -20.36 1.04 -13.99
CA GLN A 92 -19.90 0.85 -12.61
C GLN A 92 -18.85 -0.25 -12.48
N LEU A 93 -19.01 -1.38 -13.19
CA LEU A 93 -18.06 -2.50 -13.16
C LEU A 93 -16.73 -2.17 -13.85
N LEU A 94 -16.77 -1.41 -14.94
CA LEU A 94 -15.58 -1.01 -15.71
C LEU A 94 -14.97 0.32 -15.22
N ARG A 95 -15.50 0.91 -14.15
CA ARG A 95 -14.97 2.15 -13.60
C ARG A 95 -13.56 1.91 -13.03
N THR A 96 -12.58 2.57 -13.62
CA THR A 96 -11.19 2.60 -13.13
C THR A 96 -10.91 3.77 -12.18
N LYS A 97 -11.85 4.72 -12.09
CA LYS A 97 -11.72 5.87 -11.19
C LYS A 97 -11.88 5.43 -9.73
N LEU A 98 -10.88 5.76 -8.92
CA LEU A 98 -10.86 5.51 -7.48
C LEU A 98 -12.05 6.15 -6.76
N ASP A 99 -12.29 5.70 -5.53
CA ASP A 99 -13.24 6.34 -4.63
C ASP A 99 -12.71 7.73 -4.22
N PRO A 100 -13.54 8.79 -4.17
CA PRO A 100 -13.09 10.14 -3.82
C PRO A 100 -12.34 10.22 -2.49
N ARG A 101 -12.69 9.39 -1.51
CA ARG A 101 -11.96 9.33 -0.22
C ARG A 101 -10.55 8.77 -0.39
N VAL A 102 -10.37 7.79 -1.27
CA VAL A 102 -9.06 7.20 -1.58
C VAL A 102 -8.23 8.19 -2.42
N GLU A 103 -8.85 8.93 -3.34
CA GLU A 103 -8.16 9.99 -4.10
C GLU A 103 -7.57 11.06 -3.19
N ASP A 104 -8.32 11.52 -2.17
CA ASP A 104 -7.82 12.47 -1.17
C ASP A 104 -6.65 11.89 -0.37
N TRP A 105 -6.73 10.63 0.06
CA TRP A 105 -5.63 9.97 0.78
C TRP A 105 -4.36 9.87 -0.05
N VAL A 106 -4.48 9.51 -1.34
CA VAL A 106 -3.34 9.45 -2.26
C VAL A 106 -2.77 10.85 -2.51
N SER A 107 -3.62 11.86 -2.67
CA SER A 107 -3.20 13.27 -2.82
C SER A 107 -2.43 13.77 -1.59
N ARG A 108 -2.92 13.46 -0.38
CA ARG A 108 -2.21 13.78 0.87
C ARG A 108 -0.86 13.05 0.95
N GLY A 109 -0.83 11.77 0.61
CA GLY A 109 0.41 10.98 0.61
C GLY A 109 1.46 11.54 -0.36
N ARG A 110 1.05 11.97 -1.56
CA ARG A 110 1.97 12.60 -2.54
C ARG A 110 2.49 13.95 -2.05
N ARG A 111 1.64 14.77 -1.44
CA ARG A 111 2.06 16.06 -0.86
C ARG A 111 3.07 15.87 0.26
N ALA A 112 2.80 14.94 1.18
CA ALA A 112 3.73 14.60 2.27
C ALA A 112 5.06 14.03 1.76
N GLY A 113 5.02 13.20 0.70
CA GLY A 113 6.24 12.67 0.07
C GLY A 113 7.06 13.74 -0.64
N ALA A 114 6.41 14.73 -1.27
CA ALA A 114 7.08 15.86 -1.90
C ALA A 114 7.76 16.76 -0.87
N SER A 115 7.06 17.12 0.22
CA SER A 115 7.64 17.94 1.29
C SER A 115 8.82 17.24 1.99
N ALA A 116 8.74 15.93 2.20
CA ALA A 116 9.85 15.16 2.77
C ALA A 116 11.07 15.06 1.84
N ALA A 117 10.86 15.08 0.52
CA ALA A 117 11.95 15.10 -0.46
C ALA A 117 12.59 16.50 -0.57
N GLU A 118 11.82 17.56 -0.37
CA GLU A 118 12.32 18.94 -0.31
C GLU A 118 13.17 19.15 0.96
N GLU A 119 12.74 18.66 2.13
CA GLU A 119 13.51 18.72 3.38
C GLU A 119 14.86 17.95 3.29
N GLN A 120 14.93 16.85 2.55
CA GLN A 120 16.19 16.10 2.33
C GLN A 120 17.14 16.79 1.34
N GLY A 121 16.64 17.66 0.46
CA GLY A 121 17.46 18.44 -0.48
C GLY A 121 18.16 19.63 0.17
N GLU A 122 17.68 20.09 1.33
CA GLU A 122 18.26 21.23 2.07
C GLU A 122 19.38 20.81 3.05
N GLU A 123 19.46 19.53 3.42
CA GLU A 123 20.49 19.01 4.35
C GLU A 123 21.84 18.71 3.68
N GLU A 124 21.90 18.58 2.34
CA GLU A 124 23.16 18.42 1.59
C GLU A 124 23.92 19.74 1.34
N GLU A 125 23.30 20.90 1.59
CA GLU A 125 23.91 22.24 1.39
C GLU A 125 24.43 22.88 2.70
N LEU A 126 24.62 22.10 3.77
CA LEU A 126 25.46 22.53 4.89
C LEU A 126 26.65 21.59 4.98
N GLY A 127 27.53 21.75 4.00
CA GLY A 127 28.91 21.28 4.05
C GLY A 127 29.53 21.72 5.37
N TRP A 128 29.65 20.77 6.28
CA TRP A 128 30.63 20.85 7.35
C TRP A 128 31.98 21.00 6.67
N GLU A 129 32.47 22.24 6.58
CA GLU A 129 33.84 22.55 6.24
C GLU A 129 34.71 21.96 7.36
N PHE A 130 35.01 20.67 7.22
CA PHE A 130 35.90 19.94 8.10
C PHE A 130 37.29 20.53 7.89
N TYR A 131 37.63 21.49 8.74
CA TYR A 131 38.96 22.03 8.89
C TYR A 131 39.91 20.87 9.24
N VAL A 132 40.65 20.37 8.24
CA VAL A 132 41.77 19.45 8.46
C VAL A 132 42.95 20.29 8.96
N GLY A 133 42.93 20.64 10.24
CA GLY A 133 44.10 21.13 10.97
C GLY A 133 44.80 19.95 11.61
N GLY A 134 45.77 19.36 10.91
CA GLY A 134 46.68 18.40 11.53
C GLY A 134 47.69 19.12 12.42
N GLU A 135 47.80 18.72 13.69
CA GLU A 135 49.05 18.45 14.41
C GLU A 135 48.79 18.07 15.87
N GLY A 136 49.51 17.05 16.36
CA GLY A 136 49.97 17.00 17.75
C GLY A 136 49.12 16.24 18.77
N GLY A 137 49.40 14.94 18.90
CA GLY A 137 49.80 14.31 20.17
C GLY A 137 48.92 14.39 21.41
N GLY A 138 48.55 13.21 21.92
CA GLY A 138 48.60 12.93 23.36
C GLY A 138 47.27 12.82 24.09
N GLY A 139 46.82 11.58 24.27
CA GLY A 139 46.35 11.04 25.55
C GLY A 139 45.05 11.57 26.19
N SER A 140 44.43 10.66 26.96
CA SER A 140 43.38 10.86 27.97
C SER A 140 41.92 10.98 27.50
N GLU A 141 41.24 9.83 27.55
CA GLU A 141 40.11 9.59 28.47
C GLU A 141 38.99 10.65 28.52
N CYS A 142 37.87 10.36 27.84
CA CYS A 142 36.61 11.08 28.03
C CYS A 142 35.65 10.25 28.88
N GLY A 143 35.65 10.54 30.19
CA GLY A 143 34.58 10.15 31.11
C GLY A 143 33.38 11.09 30.99
N TYR A 144 32.17 10.53 31.08
CA TYR A 144 30.93 11.31 31.11
C TYR A 144 30.66 11.80 32.54
N ARG A 145 30.89 13.09 32.78
CA ARG A 145 30.45 13.79 34.00
C ARG A 145 29.25 14.68 33.65
N ILE A 146 28.06 14.27 34.09
CA ILE A 146 26.84 15.08 34.03
C ILE A 146 26.87 16.02 35.24
N GLU A 147 27.09 17.31 34.99
CA GLU A 147 26.92 18.34 36.02
C GLU A 147 25.45 18.74 36.15
N LYS A 148 24.99 18.83 37.41
CA LYS A 148 23.72 19.43 37.80
C LYS A 148 23.84 20.97 37.84
N ALA A 149 22.81 21.67 37.35
CA ALA A 149 22.39 22.99 37.80
C ALA A 149 20.88 23.10 37.49
N VAL A 150 19.94 22.96 38.45
CA VAL A 150 19.45 23.92 39.47
C VAL A 150 18.99 25.26 38.88
N GLY A 151 17.71 25.57 39.08
CA GLY A 151 17.18 26.93 39.04
C GLY A 151 15.64 26.98 38.99
N GLY A 152 14.99 27.06 40.16
CA GLY A 152 13.55 27.24 40.32
C GLY A 152 13.06 26.78 41.69
#